data_AF-A0A1G5H2E6-F1
#
_entry.id   AF-A0A1G5H2E6-F1
#
_cell.length_a   1.000
_cell.length_b   1.000
_cell.length_c   1.000
_cell.angle_alpha   90.00
_cell.angle_beta   90.00
_cell.angle_gamma   90.00
#
_symmetry.space_group_name_H-M   'P 1'
#
loop_
_entity.id
_entity.type
_entity.pdbx_description
1 polymer ?
#
loop_
_entity_poly.entity_id
_entity_poly.type
_entity_poly.pdbx_seq_one_letter_code
_entity_poly.pdbx_strand_id
1 'polypeptide(L)'
;MQTFVPFDDLARGMAALDTKRLGKQRVETLQVMRALTIPGYGWRHHPAVKMWRGHRAALMVYQDLTVDEWVRRGFADTTRASTLATLDEIPEDGAEYRSGTVRMPPWFGREDVHRSHRSNLLRKDLEYYRAQGFDDPDDLPYVWPTAEEE
;
A
#
# COMPACT_ATOMS: atom_id res chain seq x y z
N MET A 1 -10.88 3.17 -0.27
CA MET A 1 -9.87 2.11 -0.35
C MET A 1 -8.77 2.58 -1.27
N GLN A 2 -7.58 2.87 -0.77
CA GLN A 2 -6.44 3.29 -1.57
C GLN A 2 -5.15 2.83 -0.90
N THR A 3 -4.15 2.47 -1.69
CA THR A 3 -2.77 2.32 -1.21
C THR A 3 -1.93 3.49 -1.70
N PHE A 4 -1.12 4.10 -0.83
CA PHE A 4 -0.25 5.21 -1.18
C PHE A 4 1.19 4.72 -1.32
N VAL A 5 1.76 4.85 -2.52
CA VAL A 5 3.11 4.38 -2.85
C VAL A 5 3.89 5.54 -3.48
N PRO A 6 4.18 6.62 -2.72
CA PRO A 6 4.81 7.83 -3.26
C PRO A 6 6.28 7.65 -3.68
N PHE A 7 6.91 6.56 -3.25
CA PHE A 7 8.31 6.24 -3.51
C PHE A 7 8.47 4.74 -3.82
N ASP A 8 9.58 4.40 -4.46
CA ASP A 8 10.09 3.04 -4.68
C ASP A 8 10.76 2.42 -3.43
N ASP A 9 10.71 3.13 -2.31
CA ASP A 9 11.02 2.64 -0.98
C ASP A 9 9.75 2.72 -0.11
N LEU A 10 9.24 1.56 0.30
CA LEU A 10 8.01 1.49 1.09
C LEU A 10 8.17 2.13 2.49
N ALA A 11 9.32 1.97 3.14
CA ALA A 11 9.57 2.53 4.46
C ALA A 11 9.61 4.06 4.39
N ARG A 12 10.30 4.61 3.38
CA ARG A 12 10.26 6.05 3.06
C ARG A 12 8.83 6.50 2.77
N GLY A 13 8.06 5.70 2.04
CA GLY A 13 6.64 5.93 1.78
C GLY A 13 5.83 6.12 3.05
N MET A 14 5.91 5.18 3.98
CA MET A 14 5.16 5.23 5.24
C MET A 14 5.57 6.41 6.11
N ALA A 15 6.88 6.67 6.22
CA ALA A 15 7.42 7.78 6.99
C ALA A 15 6.91 9.14 6.48
N ALA A 16 6.75 9.30 5.17
CA ALA A 16 6.30 10.54 4.55
C ALA A 16 4.80 10.80 4.64
N LEU A 17 3.97 9.80 5.00
CA LEU A 17 2.53 9.99 5.11
C LEU A 17 2.15 10.77 6.37
N ASP A 18 1.18 11.68 6.23
CA ASP A 18 0.54 12.27 7.40
C ASP A 18 -0.19 11.20 8.22
N THR A 19 -0.31 11.42 9.54
CA THR A 19 -0.85 10.44 10.48
C THR A 19 -2.25 9.94 10.09
N LYS A 20 -3.09 10.80 9.51
CA LYS A 20 -4.44 10.40 9.07
C LYS A 20 -4.38 9.46 7.86
N ARG A 21 -3.48 9.68 6.92
CA ARG A 21 -3.31 8.82 5.73
C ARG A 21 -2.64 7.51 6.13
N LEU A 22 -1.59 7.55 6.94
CA LEU A 22 -0.93 6.35 7.48
C LEU A 22 -1.91 5.47 8.27
N GLY A 23 -2.71 6.05 9.16
CA GLY A 23 -3.72 5.31 9.93
C GLY A 23 -4.75 4.59 9.04
N LYS A 24 -5.13 5.21 7.90
CA LYS A 24 -6.00 4.57 6.91
C LYS A 24 -5.30 3.45 6.15
N GLN A 25 -4.01 3.59 5.84
CA GLN A 25 -3.27 2.56 5.11
C GLN A 25 -3.30 1.20 5.79
N ARG A 26 -3.24 1.15 7.13
CA ARG A 26 -3.38 -0.10 7.91
C ARG A 26 -4.71 -0.81 7.66
N VAL A 27 -5.81 -0.06 7.63
CA VAL A 27 -7.16 -0.62 7.46
C VAL A 27 -7.43 -0.96 5.99
N GLU A 28 -7.05 -0.08 5.07
CA GLU A 28 -7.29 -0.28 3.64
C GLU A 28 -6.43 -1.42 3.08
N THR A 29 -5.22 -1.64 3.61
CA THR A 29 -4.37 -2.79 3.24
C THR A 29 -5.01 -4.12 3.66
N LEU A 30 -5.53 -4.22 4.88
CA LEU A 30 -6.33 -5.39 5.30
C LEU A 30 -7.54 -5.63 4.38
N GLN A 31 -8.23 -4.57 3.97
CA GLN A 31 -9.36 -4.68 3.04
C GLN A 31 -8.93 -5.19 1.65
N VAL A 32 -7.79 -4.71 1.13
CA VAL A 32 -7.22 -5.19 -0.13
C VAL A 32 -6.81 -6.66 0.00
N MET A 33 -6.14 -7.05 1.09
CA MET A 33 -5.76 -8.44 1.35
C MET A 33 -7.00 -9.36 1.34
N ARG A 34 -8.06 -8.99 2.06
CA ARG A 34 -9.33 -9.72 2.05
C ARG A 34 -9.98 -9.79 0.68
N ALA A 35 -9.95 -8.70 -0.09
CA ALA A 35 -10.50 -8.67 -1.44
C ALA A 35 -9.72 -9.55 -2.44
N LEU A 36 -8.43 -9.80 -2.18
CA LEU A 36 -7.59 -10.69 -2.97
C LEU A 36 -7.70 -12.16 -2.57
N THR A 37 -8.16 -12.45 -1.36
CA THR A 37 -8.16 -13.81 -0.80
C THR A 37 -9.56 -14.40 -0.68
N ILE A 38 -10.53 -13.68 -0.11
CA ILE A 38 -11.83 -14.23 0.27
C ILE A 38 -12.79 -14.18 -0.93
N PRO A 39 -13.26 -15.34 -1.44
CA PRO A 39 -14.28 -15.38 -2.49
C PRO A 39 -15.54 -14.65 -2.03
N GLY A 40 -16.13 -13.84 -2.91
CA GLY A 40 -17.34 -13.12 -2.55
C GLY A 40 -17.09 -11.79 -1.81
N TYR A 41 -15.86 -11.47 -1.37
CA TYR A 41 -15.59 -10.20 -0.69
C TYR A 41 -15.89 -8.99 -1.59
N GLY A 42 -16.35 -7.91 -0.97
CA GLY A 42 -16.61 -6.64 -1.64
C GLY A 42 -15.34 -6.03 -2.23
N TRP A 43 -15.47 -5.07 -3.14
CA TRP A 43 -14.34 -4.28 -3.67
C TRP A 43 -13.31 -5.02 -4.51
N ARG A 44 -13.50 -6.30 -4.86
CA ARG A 44 -12.57 -7.08 -5.69
C ARG A 44 -12.22 -6.47 -7.08
N HIS A 45 -13.11 -5.59 -7.59
CA HIS A 45 -12.90 -4.87 -8.85
C HIS A 45 -12.29 -3.47 -8.65
N HIS A 46 -12.00 -3.08 -7.42
CA HIS A 46 -11.41 -1.79 -7.09
C HIS A 46 -10.01 -1.68 -7.70
N PRO A 47 -9.62 -0.52 -8.26
CA PRO A 47 -8.29 -0.35 -8.88
C PRO A 47 -7.12 -0.71 -7.95
N ALA A 48 -7.15 -0.29 -6.68
CA ALA A 48 -6.17 -0.69 -5.69
C ALA A 48 -6.06 -2.22 -5.52
N VAL A 49 -7.16 -2.99 -5.65
CA VAL A 49 -7.10 -4.46 -5.58
C VAL A 49 -6.42 -5.04 -6.82
N LYS A 50 -6.73 -4.51 -8.01
CA LYS A 50 -6.09 -4.94 -9.27
C LYS A 50 -4.58 -4.68 -9.27
N MET A 51 -4.16 -3.56 -8.69
CA MET A 51 -2.76 -3.18 -8.53
C MET A 51 -1.94 -4.21 -7.74
N TRP A 52 -2.52 -4.89 -6.74
CA TRP A 52 -1.81 -5.84 -5.89
C TRP A 52 -2.09 -7.32 -6.22
N ARG A 53 -2.83 -7.61 -7.30
CA ARG A 53 -3.20 -8.98 -7.66
C ARG A 53 -1.96 -9.84 -7.91
N GLY A 54 -1.90 -11.03 -7.32
CA GLY A 54 -0.73 -11.93 -7.47
C GLY A 54 0.50 -11.54 -6.63
N HIS A 55 0.42 -10.49 -5.81
CA HIS A 55 1.54 -10.02 -4.99
C HIS A 55 1.11 -9.82 -3.52
N ARG A 56 0.36 -10.77 -2.96
CA ARG A 56 -0.13 -10.69 -1.56
C ARG A 56 1.02 -10.68 -0.55
N ALA A 57 2.10 -11.41 -0.80
CA ALA A 57 3.29 -11.39 0.05
C ALA A 57 3.92 -9.97 0.13
N ALA A 58 4.04 -9.27 -1.00
CA ALA A 58 4.52 -7.88 -1.03
C ALA A 58 3.54 -6.91 -0.34
N LEU A 59 2.23 -7.13 -0.47
CA LEU A 59 1.21 -6.34 0.25
C LEU A 59 1.31 -6.55 1.77
N MET A 60 1.73 -7.73 2.24
CA MET A 60 1.99 -7.97 3.66
C MET A 60 3.24 -7.21 4.15
N VAL A 61 4.30 -7.13 3.35
CA VAL A 61 5.46 -6.26 3.67
C VAL A 61 5.04 -4.80 3.77
N TYR A 62 4.18 -4.34 2.86
CA TYR A 62 3.58 -3.01 2.94
C TYR A 62 2.80 -2.80 4.26
N GLN A 63 1.99 -3.78 4.67
CA GLN A 63 1.25 -3.76 5.93
C GLN A 63 2.19 -3.65 7.13
N ASP A 64 3.26 -4.45 7.18
CA ASP A 64 4.21 -4.45 8.30
C ASP A 64 4.85 -3.08 8.48
N LEU A 65 5.39 -2.51 7.39
CA LEU A 65 6.03 -1.19 7.40
C LEU A 65 5.04 -0.09 7.78
N THR A 66 3.78 -0.19 7.32
CA THR A 66 2.73 0.75 7.70
C THR A 66 2.47 0.69 9.21
N VAL A 67 2.38 -0.52 9.76
CA VAL A 67 2.11 -0.71 11.19
C VAL A 67 3.32 -0.35 12.03
N ASP A 68 4.53 -0.66 11.59
CA ASP A 68 5.76 -0.30 12.30
C ASP A 68 5.86 1.22 12.45
N GLU A 69 5.63 1.96 11.35
CA GLU A 69 5.62 3.43 11.39
C GLU A 69 4.48 3.98 12.26
N TRP A 70 3.29 3.35 12.23
CA TRP A 70 2.16 3.74 13.07
C TRP A 70 2.44 3.54 14.56
N VAL A 71 3.01 2.39 14.93
CA VAL A 71 3.39 2.06 16.32
C VAL A 71 4.54 2.95 16.77
N ARG A 72 5.52 3.23 15.90
CA ARG A 72 6.61 4.17 16.17
C ARG A 72 6.10 5.57 16.52
N ARG A 73 4.97 5.99 15.93
CA ARG A 73 4.28 7.27 16.27
C ARG A 73 3.48 7.21 17.57
N GLY A 74 3.50 6.10 18.31
CA GLY A 74 2.88 5.95 19.63
C GLY A 74 1.43 5.45 19.59
N PHE A 75 0.97 4.89 18.47
CA PHE A 75 -0.41 4.39 18.35
C PHE A 75 -0.49 2.86 18.39
N ALA A 76 -1.60 2.33 18.90
CA ALA A 76 -1.87 0.89 18.88
C ALA A 76 -2.36 0.40 17.50
N ASP A 77 -2.01 -0.84 17.14
CA ASP A 77 -2.50 -1.52 15.94
C ASP A 77 -3.33 -2.77 16.27
N THR A 78 -4.29 -3.06 15.39
CA THR A 78 -5.15 -4.24 15.45
C THR A 78 -5.28 -4.93 14.08
N THR A 79 -4.55 -4.46 13.06
CA THR A 79 -4.75 -4.88 11.67
C THR A 79 -3.69 -5.86 11.19
N ARG A 80 -2.46 -5.81 11.72
CA ARG A 80 -1.34 -6.67 11.30
C ARG A 80 -1.69 -8.14 11.41
N ALA A 81 -2.13 -8.57 12.60
CA ALA A 81 -2.45 -9.97 12.87
C ALA A 81 -3.58 -10.50 11.96
N SER A 82 -4.62 -9.70 11.73
CA SER A 82 -5.70 -10.07 10.80
C SER A 82 -5.24 -10.12 9.34
N THR A 83 -4.31 -9.25 8.95
CA THR A 83 -3.79 -9.23 7.58
C THR A 83 -2.92 -10.47 7.33
N LEU A 84 -2.04 -10.80 8.27
CA LEU A 84 -1.24 -12.02 8.23
C LEU A 84 -2.10 -13.29 8.23
N ALA A 85 -3.12 -13.35 9.09
CA ALA A 85 -4.05 -14.48 9.11
C ALA A 85 -4.80 -14.64 7.77
N THR A 86 -5.15 -13.53 7.10
CA THR A 86 -5.78 -13.57 5.78
C THR A 86 -4.79 -14.00 4.69
N LEU A 87 -3.53 -13.58 4.77
CA LEU A 87 -2.47 -14.06 3.87
C LEU A 87 -2.29 -15.58 3.99
N ASP A 88 -2.27 -16.09 5.23
CA ASP A 88 -2.02 -17.50 5.53
C ASP A 88 -3.17 -18.44 5.10
N GLU A 89 -4.31 -17.92 4.64
CA GLU A 89 -5.33 -18.71 3.93
C GLU A 89 -4.82 -19.22 2.57
N ILE A 90 -3.77 -18.60 2.02
CA ILE A 90 -3.07 -19.02 0.80
C ILE A 90 -1.64 -19.44 1.21
N PRO A 91 -1.39 -20.73 1.47
CA PRO A 91 -0.12 -21.20 2.04
C PRO A 91 1.12 -20.78 1.25
N GLU A 92 1.03 -20.73 -0.08
CA GLU A 92 2.13 -20.35 -0.96
C GLU A 92 2.54 -18.87 -0.76
N ASP A 93 1.57 -17.97 -0.66
CA ASP A 93 1.83 -16.54 -0.45
C ASP A 93 2.38 -16.29 0.97
N GLY A 94 1.86 -17.02 1.96
CA GLY A 94 2.39 -16.98 3.33
C GLY A 94 3.82 -17.52 3.42
N ALA A 95 4.16 -18.56 2.65
CA ALA A 95 5.52 -19.08 2.57
C ALA A 95 6.47 -18.10 1.85
N GLU A 96 6.03 -17.46 0.76
CA GLU A 96 6.81 -16.42 0.07
C GLU A 96 7.15 -15.27 1.01
N TYR A 97 6.16 -14.73 1.74
CA TYR A 97 6.38 -13.68 2.73
C TYR A 97 7.42 -14.08 3.79
N ARG A 98 7.29 -15.29 4.36
CA ARG A 98 8.22 -15.80 5.38
C ARG A 98 9.61 -16.16 4.86
N SER A 99 9.80 -16.26 3.55
CA SER A 99 11.13 -16.49 2.95
C SER A 99 12.07 -15.27 3.09
N GLY A 100 11.50 -14.08 3.34
CA GLY A 100 12.24 -12.82 3.36
C GLY A 100 12.57 -12.26 1.97
N THR A 101 12.25 -12.99 0.88
CA THR A 101 12.44 -12.54 -0.51
C THR A 101 11.07 -12.51 -1.20
N VAL A 102 10.42 -11.34 -1.19
CA VAL A 102 9.10 -11.16 -1.82
C VAL A 102 9.23 -10.61 -3.23
N ARG A 103 8.39 -11.10 -4.15
CA ARG A 103 8.28 -10.56 -5.50
C ARG A 103 7.43 -9.29 -5.46
N MET A 104 8.07 -8.14 -5.70
CA MET A 104 7.35 -6.88 -5.89
C MET A 104 6.53 -6.89 -7.19
N PRO A 105 5.39 -6.19 -7.25
CA PRO A 105 4.66 -5.97 -8.48
C PRO A 105 5.52 -5.29 -9.55
N PRO A 106 5.34 -5.60 -10.86
CA PRO A 106 6.18 -5.05 -11.93
C PRO A 106 6.08 -3.53 -12.04
N TRP A 107 4.99 -2.93 -11.55
CA TRP A 107 4.84 -1.49 -11.53
C TRP A 107 5.60 -0.78 -10.41
N PHE A 108 6.10 -1.50 -9.41
CA PHE A 108 6.86 -0.90 -8.32
C PHE A 108 8.22 -0.43 -8.83
N GLY A 109 8.53 0.86 -8.66
CA GLY A 109 9.67 1.53 -9.30
C GLY A 109 9.29 2.35 -10.53
N ARG A 110 8.05 2.24 -11.04
CA ARG A 110 7.58 3.09 -12.13
C ARG A 110 7.29 4.50 -11.64
N GLU A 111 8.02 5.47 -12.18
CA GLU A 111 7.91 6.86 -11.75
C GLU A 111 6.55 7.49 -12.05
N ASP A 112 5.85 7.09 -13.12
CA ASP A 112 4.49 7.58 -13.40
C ASP A 112 3.48 7.21 -12.29
N VAL A 113 3.62 6.01 -11.73
CA VAL A 113 2.84 5.57 -10.57
C VAL A 113 3.19 6.41 -9.34
N HIS A 114 4.46 6.43 -8.94
CA HIS A 114 4.92 7.13 -7.73
C HIS A 114 4.55 8.62 -7.76
N ARG A 115 4.80 9.27 -8.90
CA ARG A 115 4.47 10.67 -9.16
C ARG A 115 2.98 10.96 -9.03
N SER A 116 2.12 10.12 -9.62
CA SER A 116 0.66 10.31 -9.50
C SER A 116 0.16 10.13 -8.05
N HIS A 117 0.80 9.26 -7.27
CA HIS A 117 0.52 9.08 -5.85
C HIS A 117 0.95 10.30 -5.03
N ARG A 118 2.14 10.87 -5.28
CA ARG A 118 2.59 12.13 -4.67
C ARG A 118 1.67 13.30 -5.02
N SER A 119 1.29 13.44 -6.29
CA SER A 119 0.31 14.43 -6.74
C SER A 119 -1.03 14.32 -6.00
N ASN A 120 -1.55 13.10 -5.82
CA ASN A 120 -2.79 12.92 -5.07
C ASN A 120 -2.64 13.21 -3.58
N LEU A 121 -1.50 12.92 -2.97
CA LEU A 121 -1.22 13.29 -1.58
C LEU A 121 -1.20 14.81 -1.41
N LEU A 122 -0.59 15.56 -2.35
CA LEU A 122 -0.65 17.02 -2.36
C LEU A 122 -2.08 17.55 -2.41
N ARG A 123 -3.00 16.95 -3.18
CA ARG A 123 -4.44 17.30 -3.11
C ARG A 123 -5.07 17.04 -1.75
N LYS A 124 -4.57 16.04 -1.04
CA LYS A 124 -5.10 15.70 0.28
C LYS A 124 -4.63 16.69 1.33
N ASP A 125 -3.39 17.18 1.23
CA ASP A 125 -2.80 18.10 2.22
C ASP A 125 -1.56 18.83 1.65
N LEU A 126 -1.79 19.93 0.93
CA LEU A 126 -0.73 20.60 0.17
C LEU A 126 0.43 21.05 1.07
N GLU A 127 0.13 21.73 2.18
CA GLU A 127 1.14 22.29 3.08
C GLU A 127 2.00 21.19 3.70
N TYR A 128 1.38 20.11 4.21
CA TYR A 128 2.10 19.00 4.82
C TYR A 128 3.08 18.36 3.83
N TYR A 129 2.62 17.99 2.63
CA TYR A 129 3.47 17.26 1.68
C TYR A 129 4.53 18.16 1.03
N ARG A 130 4.27 19.47 0.84
CA ARG A 130 5.30 20.43 0.43
C ARG A 130 6.41 20.55 1.48
N ALA A 131 6.06 20.56 2.77
CA ALA A 131 7.05 20.56 3.85
C ALA A 131 7.88 19.27 3.91
N GLN A 132 7.37 18.15 3.38
CA GLN A 132 8.12 16.89 3.20
C GLN A 132 8.95 16.86 1.90
N GLY A 133 9.00 17.95 1.14
CA GLY A 133 9.80 18.07 -0.08
C GLY A 133 9.13 17.53 -1.35
N PHE A 134 7.80 17.34 -1.36
CA PHE A 134 7.09 16.93 -2.56
C PHE A 134 7.00 18.14 -3.50
N ASP A 135 7.58 18.04 -4.69
CA ASP A 135 7.65 19.14 -5.67
C ASP A 135 6.68 18.97 -6.86
N ASP A 136 6.05 17.81 -7.01
CA ASP A 136 5.10 17.51 -8.08
C ASP A 136 3.89 18.46 -8.21
N PRO A 137 3.25 18.57 -9.39
CA PRO A 137 1.94 19.19 -9.53
C PRO A 137 0.88 18.44 -8.73
N ASP A 138 -0.11 19.13 -8.18
CA ASP A 138 -1.20 18.56 -7.40
C ASP A 138 -2.45 18.22 -8.25
N ASP A 139 -2.35 18.21 -9.58
CA ASP A 139 -3.48 18.02 -10.51
C ASP A 139 -3.28 16.86 -11.51
N LEU A 140 -2.19 16.10 -11.40
CA LEU A 140 -1.91 14.96 -12.29
C LEU A 140 -2.99 13.86 -12.23
N PRO A 141 -3.39 13.27 -13.37
CA PRO A 141 -4.24 12.09 -13.39
C PRO A 141 -3.70 10.98 -12.48
N TYR A 142 -4.58 10.34 -11.71
CA TYR A 142 -4.17 9.28 -10.80
C TYR A 142 -3.94 7.98 -11.55
N VAL A 143 -2.74 7.42 -11.47
CA VAL A 143 -2.37 6.18 -12.18
C VAL A 143 -2.74 4.99 -11.32
N TRP A 144 -3.50 4.05 -11.91
CA TRP A 144 -3.82 2.76 -11.32
C TRP A 144 -3.19 1.67 -12.16
N PRO A 145 -1.97 1.19 -11.82
CA PRO A 145 -1.36 0.10 -12.56
C PRO A 145 -2.09 -1.22 -12.29
N THR A 146 -1.95 -2.16 -13.21
CA THR A 146 -2.29 -3.56 -13.00
C THR A 146 -1.03 -4.34 -12.63
N ALA A 147 -1.19 -5.40 -11.84
CA ALA A 147 -0.08 -6.29 -11.49
C ALA A 147 0.42 -7.15 -12.67
N GLU A 148 -0.36 -7.24 -13.74
CA GLU A 148 0.04 -7.82 -15.00
C GLU A 148 0.51 -6.67 -15.91
N GLU A 149 1.73 -6.77 -16.43
CA GLU A 149 2.11 -6.05 -17.66
C GLU A 149 1.43 -6.79 -18.82
N GLU A 150 0.86 -6.04 -19.79
CA GLU A 150 0.52 -6.63 -21.10
C GLU A 150 1.78 -7.09 -21.83
#